data_AF-A0A930MU01-F1
#
_entry.id   AF-A0A930MU01-F1
#
_cell.length_a   1.000
_cell.length_b   1.000
_cell.length_c   1.000
_cell.angle_alpha   90.00
_cell.angle_beta   90.00
_cell.angle_gamma   90.00
#
_symmetry.space_group_name_H-M   'P 1'
#
loop_
_entity.id
_entity.type
_entity.pdbx_description
1 polymer ?
#
loop_
_entity_poly.entity_id
_entity_poly.type
_entity_poly.pdbx_seq_one_letter_code
_entity_poly.pdbx_strand_id
1 'polypeptide(L)'
;MVRYPMWVMLGIVSGLLWGCNNYLYGVGASAAGAGLAVGIDFPLACTAVNDMSAAIFLLAVNGLRGTFRAIRTVISRSGLFLCAAALLGGPIGQLSYCLGILWAGPTYALALSALYPVVGCLLARLLLHQQVTLRM
;
A
#
# COMPACT_ATOMS: atom_id res chain seq x y z
N MET A 1 -0.70 27.38 -13.56
CA MET A 1 -1.24 27.79 -12.25
C MET A 1 -1.18 26.60 -11.31
N VAL A 2 -0.32 26.64 -10.30
CA VAL A 2 -0.03 25.46 -9.48
C VAL A 2 -1.20 25.24 -8.51
N ARG A 3 -1.88 24.08 -8.64
CA ARG A 3 -3.10 23.73 -7.90
C ARG A 3 -2.81 23.26 -6.46
N TYR A 4 -1.97 23.97 -5.71
CA TYR A 4 -1.60 23.63 -4.33
C TYR A 4 -2.79 23.24 -3.41
N PRO A 5 -3.93 23.96 -3.37
CA PRO A 5 -5.04 23.58 -2.49
C PRO A 5 -5.70 22.25 -2.88
N MET A 6 -5.71 21.91 -4.18
CA MET A 6 -6.28 20.66 -4.68
C MET A 6 -5.46 19.46 -4.21
N TRP A 7 -4.13 19.56 -4.26
CA TRP A 7 -3.24 18.48 -3.81
C TRP A 7 -3.35 18.23 -2.31
N VAL A 8 -3.48 19.29 -1.50
CA VAL A 8 -3.68 19.17 -0.05
C VAL A 8 -5.02 18.52 0.27
N MET A 9 -6.11 18.95 -0.39
CA MET A 9 -7.42 18.30 -0.22
C MET A 9 -7.38 16.81 -0.60
N LEU A 10 -6.75 16.46 -1.72
CA LEU A 10 -6.62 15.07 -2.14
C LEU A 10 -5.84 14.23 -1.11
N GLY A 11 -4.80 14.80 -0.49
CA GLY A 11 -4.05 14.16 0.58
C GLY A 11 -4.89 13.91 1.83
N ILE A 12 -5.64 14.91 2.29
CA ILE A 12 -6.51 14.79 3.47
C ILE A 12 -7.61 13.74 3.24
N VAL A 13 -8.28 13.81 2.09
CA VAL A 13 -9.34 12.86 1.72
C VAL A 13 -8.79 11.44 1.60
N SER A 14 -7.61 11.28 0.99
CA SER A 14 -6.94 9.98 0.90
C SER A 14 -6.61 9.41 2.30
N GLY A 15 -6.05 10.23 3.19
CA GLY A 15 -5.75 9.81 4.57
C GLY A 15 -6.99 9.40 5.36
N LEU A 16 -8.09 10.15 5.22
CA LEU A 16 -9.37 9.81 5.84
C LEU A 16 -9.92 8.48 5.32
N LEU A 17 -9.98 8.32 3.99
CA LEU A 17 -10.43 7.09 3.34
C LEU A 17 -9.58 5.90 3.76
N TRP A 18 -8.27 6.09 3.90
CA TRP A 18 -7.36 5.05 4.35
C TRP A 18 -7.62 4.66 5.81
N GLY A 19 -7.82 5.62 6.71
CA GLY A 19 -8.21 5.34 8.10
C GLY A 19 -9.54 4.59 8.19
N CYS A 20 -10.56 5.02 7.44
CA CYS A 20 -11.86 4.35 7.38
C CYS A 20 -11.76 2.92 6.86
N ASN A 21 -10.97 2.68 5.81
CA ASN A 21 -10.73 1.34 5.27
C ASN A 21 -10.19 0.38 6.33
N ASN A 22 -9.19 0.82 7.10
CA ASN A 22 -8.55 0.01 8.14
C ASN A 22 -9.47 -0.28 9.33
N TYR A 23 -10.29 0.70 9.70
CA TYR A 23 -11.32 0.49 10.72
C TYR A 23 -12.37 -0.53 10.25
N LEU A 24 -12.91 -0.38 9.04
CA LEU A 24 -13.88 -1.32 8.47
C LEU A 24 -13.30 -2.73 8.33
N TYR A 25 -12.02 -2.84 7.95
CA TYR A 25 -11.31 -4.11 7.92
C TYR A 25 -11.25 -4.76 9.30
N GLY A 26 -10.88 -4.01 10.35
CA GLY A 26 -10.84 -4.51 11.72
C GLY A 26 -12.20 -4.97 12.26
N VAL A 27 -13.26 -4.22 11.98
CA VAL A 27 -14.64 -4.59 12.33
C VAL A 27 -15.09 -5.83 11.55
N GLY A 28 -14.82 -5.88 10.25
CA GLY A 28 -15.17 -7.01 9.38
C GLY A 28 -14.43 -8.29 9.78
N ALA A 29 -13.14 -8.19 10.13
CA ALA A 29 -12.37 -9.32 10.64
C ALA A 29 -12.94 -9.86 11.96
N SER A 30 -13.32 -8.96 12.87
CA SER A 30 -13.94 -9.32 14.14
C SER A 30 -15.32 -9.98 13.94
N ALA A 31 -16.14 -9.45 13.02
CA ALA A 31 -17.45 -10.00 12.67
C ALA A 31 -17.38 -11.36 11.97
N ALA A 32 -16.34 -11.60 11.16
CA ALA A 32 -16.08 -12.88 10.50
C ALA A 32 -15.62 -13.98 11.48
N GLY A 33 -15.45 -13.68 12.78
CA GLY A 33 -14.87 -14.60 13.74
C GLY A 33 -13.40 -14.92 13.43
N ALA A 34 -12.76 -14.11 12.58
CA ALA A 34 -11.35 -14.22 12.25
C ALA A 34 -10.50 -13.71 13.43
N GLY A 35 -10.50 -14.48 14.52
CA GLY A 35 -9.52 -14.34 15.58
C GLY A 35 -8.14 -14.87 15.14
N LEU A 36 -7.18 -14.89 16.07
CA LEU A 36 -5.83 -15.46 15.83
C LEU A 36 -5.84 -16.92 15.33
N ALA A 37 -6.96 -17.63 15.48
CA ALA A 37 -7.12 -19.03 15.07
C ALA A 37 -7.24 -19.24 13.55
N VAL A 38 -7.61 -18.22 12.77
CA VAL A 38 -7.80 -18.34 11.31
C VAL A 38 -6.47 -18.21 10.54
N GLY A 39 -5.37 -17.88 11.22
CA GLY A 39 -4.04 -17.85 10.62
C GLY A 39 -3.86 -16.76 9.55
N ILE A 40 -3.06 -17.06 8.53
CA ILE A 40 -2.61 -16.11 7.49
C ILE A 40 -3.62 -16.02 6.32
N ASP A 41 -4.51 -17.00 6.18
CA ASP A 41 -5.33 -17.19 4.98
C ASP A 41 -6.41 -16.10 4.82
N PHE A 42 -7.06 -15.69 5.91
CA PHE A 42 -8.06 -14.62 5.90
C PHE A 42 -7.47 -13.25 5.52
N PRO A 43 -6.41 -12.75 6.18
CA PRO A 43 -5.76 -11.52 5.76
C PRO A 43 -5.21 -11.63 4.34
N LEU A 44 -4.61 -12.76 3.94
CA LEU A 44 -4.15 -12.98 2.56
C LEU A 44 -5.28 -12.85 1.52
N ALA A 45 -6.45 -13.43 1.79
CA ALA A 45 -7.59 -13.33 0.89
C ALA A 45 -8.09 -11.88 0.76
N CYS A 46 -8.17 -11.16 1.89
CA CYS A 46 -8.58 -9.76 1.87
C CYS A 46 -7.57 -8.85 1.16
N THR A 47 -6.27 -9.06 1.37
CA THR A 47 -5.23 -8.28 0.67
C THR A 47 -5.20 -8.61 -0.82
N ALA A 48 -5.39 -9.87 -1.20
CA ALA A 48 -5.50 -10.27 -2.60
C ALA A 48 -6.70 -9.60 -3.29
N VAL A 49 -7.88 -9.58 -2.65
CA VAL A 49 -9.06 -8.91 -3.20
C VAL A 49 -8.84 -7.39 -3.32
N ASN A 50 -8.24 -6.76 -2.31
CA ASN A 50 -7.90 -5.34 -2.34
C ASN A 50 -6.94 -5.02 -3.50
N ASP A 51 -5.86 -5.78 -3.63
CA ASP A 51 -4.83 -5.54 -4.65
C ASP A 51 -5.36 -5.84 -6.07
N MET A 52 -6.22 -6.86 -6.23
CA MET A 52 -6.91 -7.12 -7.49
C MET A 52 -7.87 -5.99 -7.87
N SER A 53 -8.60 -5.44 -6.89
CA SER A 53 -9.49 -4.29 -7.13
C SER A 53 -8.71 -3.06 -7.57
N ALA A 54 -7.57 -2.79 -6.93
CA ALA A 54 -6.66 -1.73 -7.32
C ALA A 54 -6.07 -1.97 -8.72
N ALA A 55 -5.67 -3.22 -9.02
CA ALA A 55 -5.13 -3.59 -10.33
C ALA A 55 -6.16 -3.38 -11.45
N ILE A 56 -7.41 -3.81 -11.26
CA ILE A 56 -8.50 -3.61 -12.23
C ILE A 56 -8.77 -2.12 -12.44
N PHE A 57 -8.85 -1.34 -11.36
CA PHE A 57 -9.06 0.10 -11.45
C PHE A 57 -7.93 0.80 -12.21
N LEU A 58 -6.68 0.48 -11.88
CA LEU A 58 -5.51 1.04 -12.57
C LEU A 58 -5.44 0.59 -14.03
N LEU A 59 -5.79 -0.66 -14.35
CA LEU A 59 -5.87 -1.14 -15.73
C LEU A 59 -6.95 -0.40 -16.53
N ALA A 60 -8.14 -0.19 -15.95
CA ALA A 60 -9.21 0.57 -16.59
C ALA A 60 -8.79 2.03 -16.86
N VAL A 61 -8.22 2.70 -15.85
CA VAL A 61 -7.76 4.09 -15.98
C VAL A 61 -6.63 4.22 -17.01
N ASN A 62 -5.63 3.33 -16.98
CA ASN A 62 -4.56 3.33 -17.98
C ASN A 62 -5.07 2.99 -19.37
N GLY A 63 -6.09 2.13 -19.45
CA GLY A 63 -6.71 1.79 -20.72
C GLY A 63 -7.44 2.96 -21.36
N LEU A 64 -8.20 3.72 -20.56
CA LEU A 64 -8.85 4.96 -20.99
C LEU A 64 -7.84 6.05 -21.37
N ARG A 65 -6.64 6.05 -20.79
CA ARG A 65 -5.55 6.99 -21.10
C ARG A 65 -4.69 6.57 -22.30
N GLY A 66 -4.92 5.40 -22.89
CA GLY A 66 -4.18 4.91 -24.06
C GLY A 66 -2.73 4.52 -23.77
N THR A 67 -2.33 4.34 -22.50
CA THR A 67 -0.94 4.06 -22.08
C THR A 67 -0.57 2.57 -22.12
N PHE A 68 -1.34 1.73 -22.81
CA PHE A 68 -1.10 0.29 -22.94
C PHE A 68 0.29 -0.08 -23.50
N ARG A 69 0.98 0.84 -24.18
CA ARG A 69 2.38 0.65 -24.62
C ARG A 69 3.36 0.37 -23.46
N ALA A 70 3.04 0.79 -22.24
CA ALA A 70 3.83 0.51 -21.04
C ALA A 70 3.82 -0.96 -20.61
N ILE A 71 2.89 -1.78 -21.12
CA ILE A 71 2.88 -3.23 -20.82
C ILE A 71 4.13 -3.91 -21.41
N ARG A 72 4.66 -3.40 -22.53
CA ARG A 72 5.90 -3.92 -23.14
C ARG A 72 7.15 -3.73 -22.26
N THR A 73 7.17 -2.75 -21.35
CA THR A 73 8.32 -2.54 -20.47
C THR A 73 8.42 -3.57 -19.36
N VAL A 74 7.35 -4.34 -19.09
CA VAL A 74 7.35 -5.44 -18.11
C VAL A 74 8.29 -6.58 -18.51
N ILE A 75 8.54 -6.77 -19.82
CA ILE A 75 9.40 -7.84 -20.35
C ILE A 75 10.90 -7.48 -20.24
N SER A 76 11.24 -6.24 -19.87
CA SER A 76 12.64 -5.83 -19.68
C SER A 76 13.23 -6.34 -18.36
N ARG A 77 14.57 -6.36 -18.22
CA ARG A 77 15.23 -6.66 -16.93
C ARG A 77 14.72 -5.74 -15.80
N SER A 78 14.47 -4.46 -16.10
CA SER A 78 13.88 -3.50 -15.17
C SER A 78 12.44 -3.86 -14.81
N GLY A 79 11.68 -4.43 -15.74
CA GLY A 79 10.33 -4.94 -15.51
C GLY A 79 10.30 -6.14 -14.56
N LEU A 80 11.31 -7.02 -14.61
CA LEU A 80 11.44 -8.12 -13.65
C LEU A 80 11.70 -7.61 -12.22
N PHE A 81 12.59 -6.63 -12.07
CA PHE A 81 12.81 -5.97 -10.76
C PHE A 81 11.55 -5.26 -10.26
N LEU A 82 10.79 -4.63 -11.15
CA LEU A 82 9.50 -4.02 -10.81
C LEU A 82 8.49 -5.06 -10.31
N CYS A 83 8.38 -6.21 -10.99
CA CYS A 83 7.51 -7.31 -10.56
C CYS A 83 7.94 -7.88 -9.20
N ALA A 84 9.25 -8.08 -8.99
CA ALA A 84 9.78 -8.54 -7.71
C ALA A 84 9.49 -7.54 -6.58
N ALA A 85 9.67 -6.25 -6.83
CA ALA A 85 9.32 -5.19 -5.88
C ALA A 85 7.81 -5.11 -5.63
N ALA A 86 6.98 -5.33 -6.65
CA ALA A 86 5.52 -5.35 -6.53
C ALA A 86 5.02 -6.55 -5.70
N LEU A 87 5.65 -7.72 -5.81
CA LEU A 87 5.33 -8.89 -4.99
C LEU A 87 5.77 -8.71 -3.52
N LEU A 88 6.93 -8.10 -3.29
CA LEU A 88 7.40 -7.80 -1.93
C LEU A 88 6.55 -6.68 -1.27
N GLY A 89 6.23 -5.63 -2.02
CA GLY A 89 5.49 -4.49 -1.49
C GLY A 89 3.98 -4.73 -1.40
N GLY A 90 3.39 -5.38 -2.40
CA GLY A 90 1.95 -5.63 -2.48
C GLY A 90 1.50 -6.68 -1.48
N PRO A 91 1.49 -7.96 -1.83
CA PRO A 91 0.92 -8.99 -0.97
C PRO A 91 1.70 -9.17 0.34
N ILE A 92 3.04 -9.17 0.34
CA ILE A 92 3.83 -9.40 1.57
C ILE A 92 3.71 -8.21 2.52
N GLY A 93 3.90 -6.98 2.01
CA GLY A 93 3.73 -5.75 2.78
C GLY A 93 2.32 -5.61 3.34
N GLN A 94 1.31 -5.71 2.48
CA GLN A 94 -0.09 -5.56 2.90
C GLN A 94 -0.52 -6.67 3.87
N LEU A 95 -0.05 -7.91 3.68
CA LEU A 95 -0.35 -9.00 4.60
C LEU A 95 0.23 -8.76 5.99
N SER A 96 1.50 -8.31 6.08
CA SER A 96 2.10 -7.96 7.36
C SER A 96 1.34 -6.84 8.07
N TYR A 97 0.80 -5.90 7.30
CA TYR A 97 -0.02 -4.80 7.82
C TYR A 97 -1.38 -5.30 8.34
N CYS A 98 -2.09 -6.13 7.58
CA CYS A 98 -3.34 -6.76 8.02
C CYS A 98 -3.16 -7.64 9.26
N LEU A 99 -2.06 -8.40 9.35
CA LEU A 99 -1.70 -9.14 10.56
C LEU A 99 -1.47 -8.20 11.75
N GLY A 100 -0.79 -7.07 11.53
CA GLY A 100 -0.63 -6.03 12.54
C GLY A 100 -1.97 -5.48 13.05
N ILE A 101 -2.94 -5.30 12.16
CA ILE A 101 -4.30 -4.88 12.54
C ILE A 101 -5.00 -5.97 13.36
N LEU A 102 -4.87 -7.24 12.99
CA LEU A 102 -5.47 -8.35 13.73
C LEU A 102 -4.88 -8.51 15.13
N TRP A 103 -3.59 -8.21 15.32
CA TRP A 103 -2.88 -8.45 16.59
C TRP A 103 -2.90 -7.23 17.52
N ALA A 104 -2.61 -6.04 16.99
CA ALA A 104 -2.51 -4.81 17.77
C ALA A 104 -3.78 -3.94 17.67
N GLY A 105 -4.66 -4.21 16.70
CA GLY A 105 -5.81 -3.36 16.38
C GLY A 105 -5.47 -2.28 15.33
N PRO A 106 -6.51 -1.73 14.67
CA PRO A 106 -6.34 -0.80 13.55
C PRO A 106 -5.65 0.51 13.97
N THR A 107 -5.92 1.01 15.18
CA THR A 107 -5.36 2.28 15.68
C THR A 107 -3.85 2.22 15.82
N TYR A 108 -3.30 1.15 16.42
CA TYR A 108 -1.87 1.01 16.62
C TYR A 108 -1.13 0.69 15.31
N ALA A 109 -1.73 -0.15 14.45
CA ALA A 109 -1.18 -0.45 13.14
C ALA A 109 -1.06 0.81 12.27
N LEU A 110 -2.09 1.67 12.26
CA LEU A 110 -2.07 2.96 11.56
C LEU A 110 -1.01 3.93 12.13
N ALA A 111 -0.90 4.02 13.45
CA ALA A 111 0.09 4.89 14.09
C ALA A 111 1.53 4.45 13.76
N LEU A 112 1.80 3.14 13.78
CA LEU A 112 3.10 2.60 13.42
C LEU A 112 3.41 2.74 11.92
N SER A 113 2.41 2.55 11.05
CA SER A 113 2.62 2.71 9.62
C SER A 113 2.98 4.15 9.26
N ALA A 114 2.50 5.16 9.99
CA ALA A 114 2.90 6.55 9.77
C ALA A 114 4.43 6.81 9.89
N LEU A 115 5.19 5.88 10.47
CA LEU A 115 6.65 5.93 10.54
C LEU A 115 7.37 5.38 9.29
N TYR A 116 6.64 4.82 8.31
CA TYR A 116 7.23 4.31 7.07
C TYR A 116 8.10 5.35 6.33
N PRO A 117 7.83 6.67 6.34
CA PRO A 117 8.70 7.66 5.69
C PRO A 117 10.10 7.68 6.30
N VAL A 118 10.20 7.53 7.63
CA VAL A 118 11.48 7.51 8.35
C VAL A 118 12.28 6.29 7.95
N VAL A 119 11.65 5.12 7.92
CA VAL A 119 12.28 3.87 7.48
C VAL A 119 12.70 3.97 6.01
N GLY A 120 11.86 4.57 5.16
CA GLY A 120 12.16 4.83 3.75
C GLY A 120 13.39 5.73 3.56
N CYS A 121 13.51 6.82 4.34
CA CYS A 121 14.68 7.69 4.32
C CYS A 121 15.96 6.96 4.76
N LEU A 122 15.88 6.12 5.80
CA LEU A 122 17.02 5.31 6.24
C LEU A 122 17.46 4.32 5.15
N LEU A 123 16.51 3.60 4.54
CA LEU A 123 16.80 2.66 3.46
C LEU A 123 17.35 3.38 2.21
N ALA A 124 16.84 4.56 1.86
CA ALA A 124 17.35 5.38 0.75
C ALA A 124 18.80 5.80 0.99
N ARG A 125 19.15 6.16 2.23
CA ARG A 125 20.55 6.46 2.60
C ARG A 125 21.45 5.23 2.50
N LEU A 126 20.97 4.06 2.95
CA LEU A 126 21.77 2.84 2.99
C LEU A 126 21.94 2.17 1.62
N LEU A 127 20.87 2.09 0.81
CA LEU A 127 20.87 1.35 -0.45
C LEU A 127 21.19 2.23 -1.66
N LEU A 128 20.67 3.48 -1.68
CA LEU A 128 20.87 4.41 -2.80
C LEU A 128 22.00 5.42 -2.53
N HIS A 129 22.61 5.38 -1.34
CA HIS A 129 23.67 6.30 -0.91
C HIS A 129 23.26 7.78 -1.05
N GLN A 130 21.96 8.07 -0.93
CA GLN A 130 21.43 9.43 -1.05
C GLN A 130 21.74 10.27 0.21
N GLN A 131 22.15 11.52 -0.02
CA GLN A 131 22.39 12.51 1.02
C GLN A 131 21.05 13.00 1.59
N VAL A 132 20.68 12.53 2.78
CA VAL A 132 19.50 13.04 3.50
C VAL A 132 19.85 14.42 4.06
N THR A 133 19.39 15.47 3.38
CA THR A 133 19.59 16.86 3.83
C THR A 133 18.48 17.25 4.80
N LEU A 134 18.82 18.07 5.80
CA LEU A 134 17.94 18.48 6.91
C LEU A 134 16.72 19.34 6.48
N ARG A 135 16.55 19.58 5.17
CA ARG A 135 15.49 20.42 4.58
C ARG A 135 14.48 19.62 3.73
N MET A 136 14.54 18.29 3.78
CA MET A 136 13.50 17.42 3.23
C MET A 136 12.42 17.13 4.27
#